data_AF-A0A3D2W0G9-F1
#
_entry.id   AF-A0A3D2W0G9-F1
#
_cell.length_a   1.000
_cell.length_b   1.000
_cell.length_c   1.000
_cell.angle_alpha   90.00
_cell.angle_beta   90.00
_cell.angle_gamma   90.00
#
_symmetry.space_group_name_H-M   'P 1'
#
loop_
_entity.id
_entity.type
_entity.pdbx_description
1 polymer ?
#
loop_
_entity_poly.entity_id
_entity_poly.type
_entity_poly.pdbx_seq_one_letter_code
_entity_poly.pdbx_strand_id
1 'polypeptide(L)' 'MFISPTQVPERRDAGWVVGTLRAAGEQTRLRVLALLSQGELAVGELAQVLGQ' A
#
# COMPACT_ATOMS: atom_id res chain seq x y z
N MET A 1 25.69 5.85 13.60
CA MET A 1 24.25 5.76 13.92
C MET A 1 23.54 6.88 13.18
N PHE A 2 22.96 6.60 12.01
CA PHE A 2 22.18 7.57 11.24
C PHE A 2 20.72 7.46 11.69
N ILE A 3 20.33 8.32 12.61
CA ILE A 3 18.91 8.55 12.91
C ILE A 3 18.38 9.42 11.77
N SER A 4 17.73 8.80 10.79
CA SER A 4 16.96 9.52 9.77
C SER A 4 15.95 10.41 10.50
N PRO A 5 15.89 11.73 10.22
CA PRO A 5 14.86 12.57 10.80
C PRO A 5 13.50 12.00 10.40
N THR A 6 12.64 11.75 11.38
CA THR A 6 11.24 11.41 11.16
C THR A 6 10.62 12.57 10.39
N GLN A 7 10.48 12.38 9.08
CA GLN A 7 9.84 13.35 8.20
C GLN A 7 8.39 13.46 8.64
N VAL A 8 8.06 14.55 9.35
CA VAL A 8 6.67 14.90 9.64
C VAL A 8 5.99 15.06 8.28
N PRO A 9 4.90 14.32 7.98
CA PRO A 9 4.32 14.39 6.65
C PRO A 9 3.89 15.82 6.37
N GLU A 10 4.51 16.46 5.38
CA GLU A 10 3.98 17.69 4.81
C GLU A 10 2.53 17.44 4.40
N ARG A 11 1.67 18.45 4.55
CA ARG A 11 0.27 18.34 4.12
C ARG A 11 0.25 17.87 2.66
N ARG A 12 -0.20 16.64 2.44
CA ARG A 12 -0.31 16.05 1.11
C ARG A 12 -1.27 16.90 0.30
N ASP A 13 -0.80 17.44 -0.81
CA ASP A 13 -1.66 18.15 -1.75
C ASP A 13 -2.68 17.19 -2.37
N ALA A 14 -3.75 17.76 -2.93
CA ALA A 14 -4.83 16.97 -3.52
C ALA A 14 -4.34 16.09 -4.69
N GLY A 15 -3.32 16.52 -5.43
CA GLY A 15 -2.74 15.76 -6.53
C GLY A 15 -2.06 14.48 -6.05
N TRP A 16 -1.30 14.56 -4.96
CA TRP A 16 -0.70 13.40 -4.31
C TRP A 16 -1.76 12.39 -3.84
N VAL A 17 -2.85 12.89 -3.24
CA VAL A 17 -3.94 12.04 -2.75
C VAL A 17 -4.63 11.32 -3.90
N VAL A 18 -4.99 12.05 -4.96
CA VAL A 18 -5.62 11.47 -6.15
C VAL A 18 -4.70 10.47 -6.84
N GLY A 19 -3.40 10.77 -6.94
CA GLY A 19 -2.40 9.87 -7.50
C GLY A 19 -2.30 8.56 -6.72
N THR A 20 -2.29 8.64 -5.39
CA THR A 20 -2.25 7.45 -4.51
C THR A 20 -3.52 6.62 -4.65
N LEU A 21 -4.70 7.25 -4.63
CA LEU A 21 -5.98 6.56 -4.80
C LEU A 21 -6.09 5.89 -6.18
N ARG A 22 -5.61 6.54 -7.23
CA ARG A 22 -5.56 5.95 -8.58
C ARG A 22 -4.64 4.74 -8.61
N ALA A 23 -3.46 4.82 -7.99
CA ALA A 23 -2.52 3.71 -7.92
C ALA A 23 -3.10 2.53 -7.11
N ALA A 24 -3.76 2.81 -5.98
CA ALA A 24 -4.43 1.82 -5.16
C ALA A 24 -5.64 1.20 -5.86
N GLY A 25 -6.34 1.95 -6.72
CA GLY A 25 -7.55 1.55 -7.43
C GLY A 25 -7.36 0.51 -8.54
N GLU A 26 -6.13 0.09 -8.84
CA GLU A 26 -5.92 -1.08 -9.69
C GLU A 26 -6.46 -2.33 -8.96
N GLN A 27 -7.28 -3.13 -9.64
CA GLN A 27 -8.08 -4.18 -9.02
C GLN A 27 -7.26 -5.16 -8.18
N THR A 28 -6.14 -5.64 -8.70
CA THR A 28 -5.27 -6.60 -7.99
C THR A 28 -4.60 -5.92 -6.81
N ARG A 29 -4.09 -4.70 -6.99
CA ARG A 29 -3.42 -3.94 -5.94
C ARG A 29 -4.35 -3.58 -4.80
N LEU A 30 -5.60 -3.23 -5.10
CA LEU A 30 -6.61 -2.94 -4.08
C LEU A 30 -6.92 -4.19 -3.25
N ARG A 31 -6.99 -5.36 -3.89
CA ARG A 31 -7.15 -6.66 -3.21
C ARG A 31 -5.93 -7.00 -2.34
N VAL A 32 -4.72 -6.79 -2.85
CA VAL A 32 -3.47 -6.96 -2.08
C VAL A 32 -3.47 -6.05 -0.85
N LEU A 33 -3.78 -4.76 -1.02
CA LEU A 33 -3.86 -3.81 0.10
C LEU A 33 -4.91 -4.22 1.13
N ALA A 34 -6.08 -4.70 0.68
CA ALA A 34 -7.11 -5.20 1.57
C ALA A 34 -6.64 -6.43 2.37
N LEU A 35 -5.95 -7.37 1.72
CA LEU A 35 -5.39 -8.56 2.39
C LEU A 35 -4.33 -8.17 3.43
N LEU A 36 -3.38 -7.30 3.04
CA LEU A 36 -2.32 -6.82 3.93
C LEU A 36 -2.85 -5.94 5.08
N SER A 37 -4.04 -5.33 4.92
CA SER A 37 -4.68 -4.59 6.03
C SER A 37 -5.14 -5.49 7.18
N GLN A 38 -5.28 -6.80 6.93
CA GLN A 38 -5.71 -7.77 7.93
C GLN A 38 -4.53 -8.42 8.67
N GLY A 39 -3.30 -8.26 8.17
CA GLY A 39 -2.10 -8.84 8.76
C GLY A 39 -0.98 -9.05 7.74
N GLU A 40 0.14 -9.56 8.22
CA GLU A 40 1.26 -9.96 7.37
C GLU A 40 0.93 -11.27 6.64
N LEU A 41 1.20 -11.32 5.34
CA LEU A 41 0.98 -12.49 4.50
C LEU A 41 2.26 -12.81 3.74
N ALA A 42 2.60 -14.09 3.65
CA ALA A 42 3.66 -14.53 2.75
C ALA A 42 3.21 -14.36 1.30
N VAL A 43 4.17 -14.11 0.40
CA VAL A 43 3.88 -13.88 -1.03
C VAL A 43 3.13 -15.05 -1.65
N GLY A 44 3.44 -16.29 -1.25
CA GLY A 44 2.75 -17.50 -1.72
C GLY A 44 1.29 -17.57 -1.28
N GLU A 45 0.98 -17.19 -0.04
CA GLU A 45 -0.40 -17.14 0.48
C GLU A 45 -1.20 -16.06 -0.26
N LEU A 46 -0.56 -14.92 -0.51
CA LEU A 46 -1.14 -13.80 -1.25
C LEU A 46 -1.48 -14.21 -2.70
N ALA A 47 -0.55 -14.89 -3.38
CA ALA A 47 -0.78 -15.44 -4.72
C ALA A 47 -1.93 -16.47 -4.72
N GLN A 48 -1.93 -17.38 -3.76
CA GLN A 48 -2.98 -18.40 -3.62
C GLN A 48 -4.37 -17.77 -3.43
N VAL A 49 -4.52 -16.78 -2.55
CA VAL A 49 -5.80 -16.08 -2.32
C VAL A 49 -6.23 -15.26 -3.55
N LEU A 50 -5.28 -14.73 -4.32
CA LEU A 50 -5.55 -14.02 -5.56
C LEU A 50 -5.81 -14.94 -6.76
N GLY A 51 -5.50 -16.24 -6.64
CA GLY A 51 -5.62 -17.21 -7.73
C GLY A 51 -4.54 -17.05 -8.81
N GLN A 52 -3.32 -16.68 -8.40
CA GLN A 52 -2.16 -16.42 -9.26
C GLN A 52 -1.08 -17.48 -9.04
#